data_AF-A0A3C0YXS7-F1
#
_entry.id   AF-A0A3C0YXS7-F1
#
_cell.length_a   1.000
_cell.length_b   1.000
_cell.length_c   1.000
_cell.angle_alpha   90.00
_cell.angle_beta   90.00
_cell.angle_gamma   90.00
#
_symmetry.space_group_name_H-M   'P 1'
#
loop_
_entity.id
_entity.type
_entity.pdbx_description
1 polymer ?
#
loop_
_entity_poly.entity_id
_entity_poly.type
_entity_poly.pdbx_seq_one_letter_code
_entity_poly.pdbx_strand_id
1 'polypeptide(L)'
;MASRDITTQSAESERALLYTVWAGVLAVLFMPLIVTSSTLFPFIVGKALFARSLIEVTAAVWLMLIFAYPRYRPARSWVLAAFGVWVVISLL
;
A
#
# COMPACT_ATOMS: atom_id res chain seq x y z
N MET A 1 -24.88 -26.44 5.58
CA MET A 1 -23.43 -26.67 5.78
C MET A 1 -22.58 -25.70 4.95
N ALA A 2 -22.94 -25.39 3.69
CA ALA A 2 -22.19 -24.49 2.79
C ALA A 2 -22.13 -22.98 3.15
N SER A 3 -22.92 -22.48 4.11
CA SER A 3 -22.93 -21.04 4.45
C SER A 3 -21.76 -20.63 5.36
N ARG A 4 -21.11 -21.58 6.05
CA ARG A 4 -19.97 -21.27 6.94
C ARG A 4 -18.70 -20.93 6.14
N ASP A 5 -18.51 -21.60 5.01
CA ASP A 5 -17.28 -21.51 4.22
C ASP A 5 -17.10 -20.13 3.56
N ILE A 6 -18.20 -19.48 3.14
CA ILE A 6 -18.16 -18.15 2.52
C ILE A 6 -17.76 -17.07 3.54
N THR A 7 -18.25 -17.20 4.78
CA THR A 7 -17.95 -16.24 5.86
C THR A 7 -16.52 -16.37 6.39
N THR A 8 -15.98 -17.59 6.42
CA THR A 8 -14.58 -17.81 6.85
C THR A 8 -13.60 -17.41 5.76
N GLN A 9 -13.88 -17.74 4.50
CA GLN A 9 -13.02 -17.38 3.36
C GLN A 9 -12.87 -15.86 3.19
N SER A 10 -13.95 -15.10 3.35
CA SER A 10 -13.90 -13.64 3.30
C SER A 10 -13.11 -13.05 4.47
N ALA A 11 -13.22 -13.61 5.68
CA ALA A 11 -12.46 -13.15 6.84
C ALA A 11 -10.95 -13.44 6.72
N GLU A 12 -10.58 -14.59 6.14
CA GLU A 12 -9.17 -14.92 5.88
C GLU A 12 -8.56 -14.01 4.81
N SER A 13 -9.29 -13.75 3.73
CA SER A 13 -8.86 -12.85 2.66
C SER A 13 -8.68 -11.42 3.15
N GLU A 14 -9.57 -10.94 4.02
CA GLU A 14 -9.48 -9.63 4.68
C GLU A 14 -8.19 -9.50 5.48
N ARG A 15 -7.92 -10.50 6.33
CA ARG A 15 -6.71 -10.55 7.16
C ARG A 15 -5.45 -10.61 6.31
N ALA A 16 -5.45 -11.42 5.26
CA ALA A 16 -4.32 -11.53 4.34
C ALA A 16 -3.98 -10.17 3.73
N LEU A 17 -4.98 -9.47 3.17
CA LEU A 17 -4.79 -8.12 2.60
C LEU A 17 -4.29 -7.11 3.63
N LEU A 18 -4.84 -7.12 4.85
CA LEU A 18 -4.38 -6.25 5.93
C LEU A 18 -2.92 -6.51 6.30
N TYR A 19 -2.54 -7.78 6.48
CA TYR A 19 -1.17 -8.14 6.80
C TYR A 19 -0.21 -7.79 5.67
N THR A 20 -0.63 -7.92 4.41
CA THR A 20 0.19 -7.48 3.26
C THR A 20 0.42 -5.98 3.27
N VAL A 21 -0.62 -5.17 3.54
CA VAL A 21 -0.46 -3.70 3.66
C VAL A 21 0.49 -3.36 4.81
N TRP A 22 0.30 -3.98 5.98
CA TRP A 22 1.17 -3.77 7.14
C TRP A 22 2.62 -4.17 6.87
N ALA A 23 2.83 -5.31 6.21
CA ALA A 23 4.16 -5.77 5.81
C ALA A 23 4.81 -4.78 4.83
N GLY A 24 4.05 -4.26 3.86
CA GLY A 24 4.53 -3.24 2.91
C GLY A 24 4.94 -1.93 3.60
N VAL A 25 4.14 -1.46 4.56
CA VAL A 25 4.47 -0.28 5.37
C VAL A 25 5.71 -0.54 6.22
N LEU A 26 5.83 -1.70 6.86
CA LEU A 26 6.98 -2.05 7.68
C LEU A 26 8.25 -2.22 6.83
N ALA A 27 8.12 -2.70 5.59
CA ALA A 27 9.22 -2.85 4.65
C ALA A 27 9.89 -1.50 4.30
N VAL A 28 9.17 -0.38 4.42
CA VAL A 28 9.75 0.98 4.24
C VAL A 28 10.83 1.26 5.28
N LEU A 29 10.73 0.73 6.51
CA LEU A 29 11.75 0.93 7.54
C LEU A 29 13.08 0.25 7.19
N PHE A 30 13.07 -0.74 6.28
CA PHE A 30 14.28 -1.41 5.80
C PHE A 30 14.94 -0.69 4.61
N MET A 31 14.33 0.39 4.10
CA MET A 31 14.92 1.24 3.06
C MET A 31 16.38 1.68 3.35
N PRO A 32 16.80 2.02 4.58
CA PRO A 32 18.18 2.43 4.86
C PRO A 32 19.23 1.35 4.58
N LEU A 33 18.83 0.07 4.62
CA LEU A 33 19.73 -1.07 4.35
C LEU A 33 19.99 -1.26 2.85
N ILE A 34 19.25 -0.60 1.98
CA ILE A 34 19.42 -0.70 0.53
C ILE A 34 20.52 0.25 0.07
N VAL A 35 21.65 -0.34 -0.33
CA VAL A 35 22.82 0.35 -0.87
C VAL A 35 23.09 -0.22 -2.26
N THR A 36 23.16 0.65 -3.27
CA THR A 36 23.41 0.24 -4.66
C THR A 36 24.68 0.92 -5.16
N SER A 37 25.80 0.19 -5.13
CA SER A 37 27.13 0.74 -5.45
C SER A 37 27.37 1.00 -6.95
N SER A 38 26.48 0.57 -7.84
CA SER A 38 26.66 0.65 -9.31
C SER A 38 26.01 1.86 -9.98
N THR A 39 25.35 2.75 -9.23
CA THR A 39 24.69 3.95 -9.80
C THR A 39 25.56 5.19 -9.63
N LEU A 40 25.45 6.16 -10.55
CA LEU A 40 26.20 7.43 -10.52
C LEU A 40 25.99 8.21 -9.20
N PHE A 41 24.85 7.98 -8.52
CA PHE A 41 24.55 8.48 -7.17
C PHE A 41 24.10 7.31 -6.27
N PRO A 42 25.06 6.55 -5.71
CA PRO A 42 24.82 5.24 -5.07
C PRO A 42 23.88 5.29 -3.85
N PHE A 43 23.69 6.48 -3.28
CA PHE A 43 22.87 6.67 -2.08
C PHE A 43 21.48 7.25 -2.34
N ILE A 44 21.18 7.71 -3.57
CA ILE A 44 19.94 8.44 -3.87
C ILE A 44 19.02 7.57 -4.74
N VAL A 45 19.52 7.07 -5.86
CA VAL A 45 18.68 6.45 -6.91
C VAL A 45 18.06 5.14 -6.43
N GLY A 46 18.88 4.22 -5.89
CA GLY A 46 18.39 2.92 -5.42
C GLY A 46 17.33 3.03 -4.32
N LYS A 47 17.54 3.96 -3.39
CA LYS A 47 16.60 4.22 -2.29
C LYS A 47 15.29 4.84 -2.80
N ALA A 48 15.38 5.81 -3.71
CA ALA A 48 14.20 6.45 -4.29
C ALA A 48 13.34 5.46 -5.10
N LEU A 49 13.97 4.61 -5.91
CA LEU A 49 13.26 3.59 -6.68
C LEU A 49 12.61 2.55 -5.77
N PHE A 50 13.34 2.03 -4.79
CA PHE A 50 12.79 1.07 -3.83
C PHE A 50 11.57 1.64 -3.08
N ALA A 51 11.72 2.84 -2.51
CA ALA A 51 10.64 3.46 -1.75
C ALA A 51 9.41 3.74 -2.62
N ARG A 52 9.60 4.29 -3.84
CA ARG A 52 8.50 4.56 -4.76
C ARG A 52 7.75 3.28 -5.15
N SER A 53 8.47 2.27 -5.63
CA SER A 53 7.86 1.00 -6.05
C SER A 53 7.14 0.31 -4.90
N LEU A 54 7.73 0.31 -3.70
CA LEU A 54 7.11 -0.29 -2.52
C LEU A 54 5.82 0.45 -2.11
N ILE A 55 5.84 1.79 -2.14
CA ILE A 55 4.66 2.61 -1.83
C ILE A 55 3.56 2.37 -2.85
N GLU A 56 3.88 2.34 -4.15
CA GLU A 56 2.91 2.10 -5.23
C GLU A 56 2.24 0.73 -5.09
N VAL A 57 3.03 -0.34 -4.86
CA VAL A 57 2.49 -1.69 -4.66
C VAL A 57 1.63 -1.75 -3.39
N THR A 58 2.11 -1.18 -2.28
CA THR A 58 1.36 -1.16 -1.01
C THR A 58 0.05 -0.38 -1.15
N ALA A 59 0.08 0.76 -1.86
CA ALA A 59 -1.10 1.56 -2.15
C ALA A 59 -2.10 0.80 -3.03
N ALA A 60 -1.64 0.06 -4.04
CA ALA A 60 -2.51 -0.77 -4.87
C ALA A 60 -3.22 -1.88 -4.06
N VAL A 61 -2.50 -2.56 -3.16
CA VAL A 61 -3.09 -3.57 -2.27
C VAL A 61 -4.10 -2.93 -1.29
N TRP A 62 -3.77 -1.75 -0.76
CA TRP A 62 -4.68 -1.01 0.12
C TRP A 62 -5.94 -0.54 -0.60
N LEU A 63 -5.84 -0.10 -1.86
CA LEU A 63 -7.00 0.22 -2.69
C LEU A 63 -7.89 -1.00 -2.86
N MET A 64 -7.31 -2.17 -3.18
CA MET A 64 -8.07 -3.42 -3.28
C MET A 64 -8.81 -3.75 -1.97
N LEU A 65 -8.16 -3.58 -0.81
CA LEU A 65 -8.77 -3.77 0.50
C LEU A 65 -9.97 -2.84 0.72
N ILE A 66 -9.85 -1.56 0.34
CA ILE A 66 -10.91 -0.56 0.52
C ILE A 66 -12.11 -0.78 -0.40
N PHE A 67 -11.87 -1.26 -1.62
CA PHE A 67 -12.94 -1.63 -2.54
C PHE A 67 -13.67 -2.89 -2.07
N ALA A 68 -12.93 -3.90 -1.57
CA ALA A 68 -13.51 -5.15 -1.08
C ALA A 68 -14.23 -5.00 0.28
N TYR A 69 -13.71 -4.17 1.19
CA TYR A 69 -14.21 -4.04 2.56
C TYR A 69 -14.47 -2.57 2.92
N PRO A 70 -15.72 -2.10 2.85
CA PRO A 70 -16.09 -0.71 3.15
C PRO A 70 -15.70 -0.23 4.55
N ARG A 71 -15.46 -1.16 5.49
CA ARG A 71 -15.03 -0.88 6.86
C ARG A 71 -13.67 -0.20 6.96
N TYR A 72 -12.79 -0.43 5.99
CA TYR A 72 -11.43 0.15 5.96
C TYR A 72 -11.34 1.45 5.16
N ARG A 73 -12.48 1.96 4.66
CA ARG A 73 -12.53 3.26 4.00
C ARG A 73 -12.09 4.33 4.99
N PRO A 74 -11.15 5.21 4.62
CA PRO A 74 -10.79 6.32 5.48
C PRO A 74 -12.00 7.23 5.68
N ALA A 75 -12.15 7.79 6.89
CA ALA A 75 -13.28 8.65 7.23
C ALA A 75 -13.39 9.79 6.20
N ARG A 76 -14.60 10.06 5.72
CA ARG A 76 -14.84 11.05 4.66
C ARG A 76 -14.48 12.44 5.20
N SER A 77 -13.29 12.92 4.84
CA SER A 77 -12.80 14.25 5.20
C SER A 77 -12.53 15.07 3.94
N TRP A 78 -12.77 16.38 4.04
CA TRP A 78 -12.44 17.32 2.97
C TRP A 78 -10.94 17.31 2.63
N VAL A 79 -10.10 17.00 3.61
CA VAL A 79 -8.64 16.86 3.45
C VAL A 79 -8.30 15.68 2.55
N LEU A 80 -8.96 14.53 2.74
CA LEU A 80 -8.77 13.34 1.89
C LEU A 80 -9.19 13.60 0.44
N ALA A 81 -10.28 14.33 0.24
CA ALA A 81 -10.72 14.71 -1.10
C ALA A 81 -9.71 15.65 -1.79
N ALA A 82 -9.24 16.68 -1.08
CA ALA A 82 -8.23 17.60 -1.60
C ALA A 82 -6.91 16.87 -1.92
N PHE A 83 -6.47 15.97 -1.04
CA PHE A 83 -5.30 15.13 -1.26
C PHE A 83 -5.46 14.22 -2.49
N GLY A 84 -6.62 13.55 -2.62
CA GLY A 84 -6.90 12.68 -3.77
C GLY A 84 -6.87 13.43 -5.10
N VAL A 85 -7.48 14.63 -5.16
CA VAL A 85 -7.41 15.50 -6.34
C VAL A 85 -5.96 15.90 -6.65
N TRP A 86 -5.21 16.29 -5.62
CA TRP A 86 -3.80 16.65 -5.79
C TRP A 86 -2.95 15.49 -6.32
N VAL A 87 -3.17 14.26 -5.85
CA VAL A 87 -2.49 13.06 -6.36
C VAL A 87 -2.80 12.82 -7.83
N VAL A 88 -4.08 12.94 -8.23
CA VAL A 88 -4.48 12.79 -9.65
C VAL A 88 -3.79 13.83 -10.54
N ILE A 89 -3.72 15.09 -10.08
CA ILE A 89 -3.03 16.16 -10.81
C ILE A 89 -1.52 15.88 -10.88
N SER A 90 -0.91 15.40 -9.80
CA SER A 90 0.53 15.11 -9.77
C SER A 90 0.93 13.93 -10.68
N LEU A 91 -0.01 13.07 -11.06
CA LEU A 91 0.22 11.92 -11.93
C LEU A 91 -0.07 12.22 -13.42
N LEU A 92 -0.77 13.32 -13.71
CA LEU A 92 -1.05 13.83 -15.06
C LEU A 92 0.08 14.77 -15.52
#